data_AF-A0A3Q0EI19-F1
#
_entry.id   AF-A0A3Q0EI19-F1
#
_cell.length_a   1.000
_cell.length_b   1.000
_cell.length_c   1.000
_cell.angle_alpha   90.00
_cell.angle_beta   90.00
_cell.angle_gamma   90.00
#
_symmetry.space_group_name_H-M   'P 1'
#
loop_
_entity.id
_entity.type
_entity.pdbx_description
1 polymer ?
#
loop_
_entity_poly.entity_id
_entity_poly.type
_entity_poly.pdbx_seq_one_letter_code
_entity_poly.pdbx_strand_id
1 'polypeptide(L)'
;MYGWNWVEHGTPNRDVTLVGSPSPSFEDNQLFFIGSNGKVYLRYKDKKSWKWKDCGFPHVGNKLVEAHSKGGFQEEKVDCTDKDSASYLKKGQTNFADLNIRCDSKVASTRPIQFSKGSVIFQLRDGRLAEMQLIEKREWVWSQIIGTPASLCSENYWSTEPYKLS
;
A
#
# COMPACT_ATOMS: atom_id res chain seq x y z
N MET A 1 14.39 37.15 18.59
CA MET A 1 13.70 35.87 18.87
C MET A 1 13.52 35.15 17.54
N TYR A 2 14.22 34.03 17.34
CA TYR A 2 13.91 33.13 16.23
C TYR A 2 12.86 32.13 16.74
N GLY A 3 11.65 32.21 16.18
CA GLY A 3 10.53 31.33 16.53
C GLY A 3 10.26 30.30 15.45
N TRP A 4 9.54 29.24 15.80
CA TRP A 4 9.04 28.27 14.82
C TRP A 4 7.82 28.85 14.12
N ASN A 5 7.84 28.82 12.78
CA ASN A 5 6.67 29.15 11.97
C ASN A 5 6.07 27.85 11.43
N TRP A 6 4.77 27.67 11.67
CA TRP A 6 4.01 26.59 11.06
C TRP A 6 3.69 26.95 9.62
N VAL A 7 3.89 26.00 8.71
CA VAL A 7 3.59 26.15 7.28
C VAL A 7 2.59 25.07 6.89
N GLU A 8 1.50 25.47 6.25
CA GLU A 8 0.53 24.53 5.72
C GLU A 8 1.11 23.84 4.46
N HIS A 9 1.15 22.50 4.48
CA HIS A 9 1.73 21.68 3.40
C HIS A 9 0.68 20.98 2.51
N GLY A 10 -0.59 21.36 2.67
CA GLY A 10 -1.75 20.85 1.92
C GLY A 10 -2.14 19.42 2.26
N THR A 11 -3.10 18.88 1.50
CA THR A 11 -3.57 17.50 1.57
C THR A 11 -3.37 16.79 0.23
N PRO A 12 -3.29 15.45 0.19
CA PRO A 12 -3.13 14.71 -1.07
C PRO A 12 -4.39 14.77 -1.96
N ASN A 13 -5.57 14.94 -1.36
CA ASN A 13 -6.83 15.12 -2.07
C ASN A 13 -7.76 16.01 -1.21
N ARG A 14 -8.61 16.81 -1.84
CA ARG A 14 -9.56 17.73 -1.16
C ARG A 14 -10.56 17.00 -0.26
N ASP A 15 -10.99 15.79 -0.65
CA ASP A 15 -12.01 15.03 0.08
C ASP A 15 -11.42 14.00 1.06
N VAL A 16 -10.10 14.05 1.29
CA VAL A 16 -9.39 13.08 2.13
C VAL A 16 -8.70 13.80 3.28
N THR A 17 -9.08 13.44 4.50
CA THR A 17 -8.35 13.83 5.71
C THR A 17 -7.27 12.80 6.01
N LEU A 18 -6.12 13.26 6.49
CA LEU A 18 -5.05 12.37 6.96
C LEU A 18 -5.43 11.85 8.34
N VAL A 19 -5.33 10.54 8.54
CA VAL A 19 -5.69 9.85 9.78
C VAL A 19 -4.47 9.14 10.35
N GLY A 20 -4.36 9.17 11.68
CA GLY A 20 -3.22 8.59 12.39
C GLY A 20 -1.95 9.43 12.28
N SER A 21 -0.89 8.91 12.88
CA SER A 21 0.43 9.56 12.86
C SER A 21 1.18 9.25 11.56
N PRO A 22 1.98 10.19 11.05
CA PRO A 22 2.85 9.91 9.91
C PRO A 22 3.87 8.80 10.21
N SER A 23 4.38 8.19 9.16
CA SER A 23 5.56 7.33 9.26
C SER A 23 6.78 8.13 9.75
N PRO A 24 7.83 7.46 10.24
CA PRO A 24 9.17 8.05 10.24
C PRO A 24 9.55 8.57 8.84
N SER A 25 10.47 9.53 8.79
CA SER A 25 10.97 10.05 7.52
C SER A 25 11.90 9.05 6.84
N PHE A 26 11.68 8.81 5.55
CA PHE A 26 12.58 8.06 4.69
C PHE A 26 13.43 9.03 3.87
N GLU A 27 14.74 8.78 3.83
CA GLU A 27 15.73 9.62 3.14
C GLU A 27 15.62 11.13 3.45
N ASP A 28 15.17 11.46 4.68
CA ASP A 28 14.94 12.82 5.19
C ASP A 28 14.02 13.71 4.32
N ASN A 29 13.26 13.10 3.41
CA ASN A 29 12.43 13.84 2.47
C ASN A 29 11.11 13.17 2.11
N GLN A 30 10.83 11.97 2.65
CA GLN A 30 9.66 11.18 2.31
C GLN A 30 8.90 10.78 3.58
N LEU A 31 7.58 10.89 3.57
CA LEU A 31 6.70 10.53 4.68
C LEU A 31 5.45 9.84 4.15
N PHE A 32 5.03 8.76 4.79
CA PHE A 32 3.77 8.09 4.50
C PHE A 32 2.66 8.56 5.43
N PHE A 33 1.49 8.74 4.84
CA PHE A 33 0.26 9.08 5.52
C PHE A 33 -0.86 8.14 5.08
N ILE A 34 -1.85 7.97 5.94
CA ILE A 34 -3.06 7.20 5.64
C ILE A 34 -4.21 8.19 5.52
N GLY A 35 -4.99 8.08 4.45
CA GLY A 35 -6.22 8.86 4.31
C GLY A 35 -7.40 8.22 5.03
N SER A 36 -8.42 9.03 5.32
CA SER A 36 -9.72 8.55 5.84
C SER A 36 -10.38 7.50 4.93
N ASN A 37 -10.04 7.49 3.65
CA ASN A 37 -10.48 6.49 2.68
C ASN A 37 -9.70 5.15 2.73
N GLY A 38 -8.70 5.02 3.61
CA GLY A 38 -7.90 3.81 3.78
C GLY A 38 -6.80 3.61 2.73
N LYS A 39 -6.51 4.63 1.90
CA LYS A 39 -5.36 4.64 0.98
C LYS A 39 -4.12 5.19 1.66
N VAL A 40 -2.96 4.79 1.14
CA VAL A 40 -1.66 5.34 1.49
C VAL A 40 -1.30 6.48 0.55
N TYR A 41 -0.77 7.55 1.12
CA TYR A 41 -0.24 8.69 0.39
C TYR A 41 1.20 8.93 0.79
N LEU A 42 2.03 9.23 -0.21
CA LEU A 42 3.43 9.60 -0.02
C LEU A 42 3.57 11.12 -0.14
N ARG A 43 4.03 11.75 0.92
CA ARG A 43 4.55 13.11 0.90
C ARG A 43 6.04 13.04 0.60
N TYR A 44 6.50 13.69 -0.47
CA TYR A 44 7.92 13.71 -0.81
C TYR A 44 8.38 15.11 -1.22
N LYS A 45 9.68 15.39 -1.02
CA LYS A 45 10.28 16.66 -1.44
C LYS A 45 10.90 16.50 -2.83
N ASP A 46 10.30 17.14 -3.83
CA ASP A 46 10.89 17.25 -5.16
C ASP A 46 11.65 18.57 -5.29
N LYS A 47 12.99 18.49 -5.30
CA LYS A 47 13.91 19.64 -5.31
C LYS A 47 13.65 20.59 -4.14
N LYS A 48 12.78 21.59 -4.33
CA LYS A 48 12.42 22.62 -3.34
C LYS A 48 10.94 22.60 -2.95
N SER A 49 10.13 21.78 -3.61
CA SER A 49 8.69 21.77 -3.44
C SER A 49 8.24 20.43 -2.91
N TRP A 50 7.45 20.48 -1.86
CA TRP A 50 6.82 19.33 -1.29
C TRP A 50 5.65 18.89 -2.20
N LYS A 51 5.66 17.65 -2.72
CA LYS A 51 4.58 17.00 -3.52
C LYS A 51 3.93 15.76 -2.89
N TRP A 52 2.73 15.41 -3.35
CA TRP A 52 1.96 14.26 -2.90
C TRP A 52 1.88 13.19 -4.00
N LYS A 53 1.81 11.93 -3.62
CA LYS A 53 1.57 10.75 -4.47
C LYS A 53 0.48 9.87 -3.85
N ASP A 54 -0.45 9.37 -4.65
CA ASP A 54 -1.42 8.34 -4.24
C ASP A 54 -0.80 6.96 -4.50
N CYS A 55 -0.60 6.19 -3.42
CA CYS A 55 -0.11 4.82 -3.48
C CYS A 55 -1.24 3.79 -3.40
N GLY A 56 -2.50 4.23 -3.27
CA GLY A 56 -3.67 3.38 -3.19
C GLY A 56 -3.68 2.51 -1.93
N PHE A 57 -4.35 1.37 -2.04
CA PHE A 57 -4.34 0.32 -1.02
C PHE A 57 -3.56 -0.88 -1.54
N PRO A 58 -3.04 -1.75 -0.65
CA PRO A 58 -2.36 -2.95 -1.07
C PRO A 58 -3.29 -3.85 -1.89
N HIS A 59 -2.82 -4.25 -3.06
CA HIS A 59 -3.48 -5.20 -3.93
C HIS A 59 -2.47 -6.32 -4.23
N VAL A 60 -2.89 -7.56 -4.06
CA VAL A 60 -2.16 -8.70 -4.62
C VAL A 60 -2.88 -9.05 -5.91
N GLY A 61 -2.40 -8.50 -7.02
CA GLY A 61 -2.62 -9.17 -8.31
C GLY A 61 -1.88 -10.50 -8.22
N ASN A 62 -2.54 -11.60 -8.55
CA ASN A 62 -1.87 -12.89 -8.52
C ASN A 62 -0.75 -12.86 -9.56
N LYS A 63 0.49 -12.63 -9.14
CA LYS A 63 1.69 -12.96 -9.92
C LYS A 63 1.85 -14.48 -9.97
N LEU A 64 0.87 -15.17 -10.54
CA LEU A 64 1.05 -16.53 -11.01
C LEU A 64 1.89 -16.42 -12.28
N VAL A 65 3.18 -16.72 -12.12
CA VAL A 65 4.10 -16.92 -13.22
C VAL A 65 3.54 -18.07 -14.06
N GLU A 66 3.05 -17.79 -15.25
CA GLU A 66 3.12 -18.74 -16.36
C GLU A 66 3.49 -18.01 -17.65
N ALA A 67 4.72 -18.26 -18.08
CA ALA A 67 5.10 -18.11 -19.46
C ALA A 67 4.11 -18.91 -20.33
N HIS A 68 3.74 -18.31 -21.46
CA HIS A 68 2.90 -18.89 -22.52
C HIS A 68 1.37 -18.81 -22.32
N SER A 69 0.79 -17.62 -22.53
CA SER A 69 -0.23 -17.49 -23.57
C SER A 69 -0.42 -16.03 -23.97
N LYS A 70 -0.50 -15.78 -25.27
CA LYS A 70 -0.78 -14.47 -25.86
C LYS A 70 -2.22 -14.07 -25.53
N GLY A 71 -2.40 -13.17 -24.57
CA GLY A 71 -3.70 -12.56 -24.27
C GLY A 71 -3.55 -11.48 -23.22
N GLY A 72 -3.36 -10.23 -23.64
CA GLY A 72 -3.04 -9.11 -22.76
C GLY A 72 -4.18 -8.77 -21.80
N PHE A 73 -4.00 -9.10 -20.52
CA PHE A 73 -4.61 -8.42 -19.40
C PHE A 73 -3.49 -7.66 -18.68
N GLN A 74 -3.49 -6.33 -18.79
CA GLN A 74 -2.63 -5.50 -17.96
C GLN A 74 -3.26 -5.45 -16.56
N GLU A 75 -2.84 -6.32 -15.66
CA GLU A 75 -2.96 -6.07 -14.23
C GLU A 75 -2.13 -4.82 -13.92
N GLU A 76 -2.83 -3.72 -13.61
CA GLU A 76 -2.22 -2.44 -13.29
C GLU A 76 -1.60 -2.55 -11.90
N LYS A 77 -0.29 -2.86 -11.86
CA LYS A 77 0.55 -2.69 -10.67
C LYS A 77 0.39 -1.24 -10.23
N VAL A 78 -0.38 -1.00 -9.16
CA VAL A 78 -0.59 0.36 -8.63
C VAL A 78 0.71 0.82 -7.98
N ASP A 79 1.54 1.46 -8.80
CA ASP A 79 2.69 2.24 -8.39
C ASP A 79 2.20 3.53 -7.71
N CYS A 80 3.02 4.11 -6.84
CA CYS A 80 2.75 5.44 -6.27
C CYS A 80 2.81 6.49 -7.39
N THR A 81 1.66 6.80 -7.98
CA THR A 81 1.57 7.69 -9.15
C THR A 81 1.45 9.16 -8.73
N ASP A 82 2.10 10.04 -9.50
CA ASP A 82 2.12 11.49 -9.32
C ASP A 82 0.81 12.19 -9.70
N LYS A 83 -0.28 11.45 -9.97
CA LYS A 83 -1.49 12.06 -10.53
C LYS A 83 -2.37 12.69 -9.46
N ASP A 84 -2.56 13.99 -9.60
CA ASP A 84 -3.73 14.71 -9.09
C ASP A 84 -5.01 14.09 -9.68
N SER A 85 -5.74 13.33 -8.85
CA SER A 85 -7.16 12.97 -8.91
C SER A 85 -7.83 12.54 -10.24
N ALA A 86 -8.70 11.52 -10.09
CA ALA A 86 -9.83 11.17 -10.96
C ALA A 86 -9.56 10.42 -12.28
N SER A 87 -9.39 9.10 -12.18
CA SER A 87 -9.91 8.18 -13.19
C SER A 87 -10.47 6.91 -12.53
N TYR A 88 -11.63 7.05 -11.90
CA TYR A 88 -12.48 5.92 -11.52
C TYR A 88 -13.44 5.69 -12.67
N LEU A 89 -13.37 4.55 -13.38
CA LEU A 89 -14.53 3.91 -14.03
C LEU A 89 -14.23 2.48 -14.56
N LYS A 90 -14.79 1.52 -13.81
CA LYS A 90 -15.54 0.29 -14.16
C LYS A 90 -15.14 -0.63 -15.34
N LYS A 91 -14.95 -1.91 -15.00
CA LYS A 91 -15.59 -3.11 -15.63
C LYS A 91 -15.41 -4.27 -14.64
N GLY A 92 -16.44 -5.00 -14.17
CA GLY A 92 -17.40 -5.81 -14.91
C GLY A 92 -17.03 -7.30 -14.68
N GLN A 93 -17.80 -7.99 -13.82
CA GLN A 93 -17.67 -9.35 -13.25
C GLN A 93 -17.17 -10.45 -14.23
N THR A 94 -16.49 -11.53 -13.80
CA THR A 94 -17.07 -12.70 -13.09
C THR A 94 -16.05 -13.67 -12.45
N ASN A 95 -16.37 -14.12 -11.22
CA ASN A 95 -16.27 -15.50 -10.69
C ASN A 95 -14.92 -16.13 -10.25
N PHE A 96 -14.19 -15.44 -9.37
CA PHE A 96 -13.43 -16.06 -8.25
C PHE A 96 -13.55 -15.24 -6.94
N ALA A 97 -14.51 -14.30 -6.92
CA ALA A 97 -14.62 -13.26 -5.90
C ALA A 97 -15.30 -13.72 -4.60
N ASP A 98 -15.97 -14.87 -4.58
CA ASP A 98 -16.85 -15.25 -3.45
C ASP A 98 -16.12 -15.68 -2.17
N LEU A 99 -14.84 -16.07 -2.24
CA LEU A 99 -14.04 -16.37 -1.04
C LEU A 99 -13.32 -15.14 -0.46
N ASN A 100 -13.19 -14.05 -1.24
CA ASN A 100 -12.52 -12.81 -0.85
C ASN A 100 -13.50 -11.71 -0.38
N ILE A 101 -14.81 -11.97 -0.33
CA ILE A 101 -15.84 -11.01 0.11
C ILE A 101 -15.64 -10.52 1.55
N ARG A 102 -14.90 -11.27 2.39
CA ARG A 102 -14.64 -10.89 3.80
C ARG A 102 -13.35 -10.11 4.03
N CYS A 103 -12.56 -9.85 2.99
CA CYS A 103 -11.21 -9.32 3.14
C CYS A 103 -11.16 -7.85 2.75
N ASP A 104 -10.96 -6.96 3.73
CA ASP A 104 -10.84 -5.53 3.50
C ASP A 104 -9.36 -5.16 3.29
N SER A 105 -8.99 -4.93 2.04
CA SER A 105 -7.63 -4.52 1.66
C SER A 105 -7.28 -3.08 2.04
N LYS A 106 -8.21 -2.32 2.63
CA LYS A 106 -7.94 -0.96 3.08
C LYS A 106 -6.99 -0.94 4.28
N VAL A 107 -6.14 0.08 4.29
CA VAL A 107 -5.21 0.32 5.39
C VAL A 107 -5.97 0.86 6.60
N ALA A 108 -5.68 0.32 7.78
CA ALA A 108 -6.19 0.80 9.05
C ALA A 108 -5.55 2.16 9.38
N SER A 109 -6.21 2.99 10.20
CA SER A 109 -5.70 4.31 10.58
C SER A 109 -4.50 4.29 11.55
N THR A 110 -3.80 3.17 11.62
CA THR A 110 -2.64 2.95 12.48
C THR A 110 -1.37 3.50 11.84
N ARG A 111 -0.41 3.92 12.66
CA ARG A 111 0.85 4.48 12.16
C ARG A 111 1.59 3.48 11.27
N PRO A 112 2.10 3.89 10.09
CA PRO A 112 2.98 3.03 9.28
C PRO A 112 4.26 2.69 10.05
N ILE A 113 4.68 1.44 9.94
CA ILE A 113 5.83 0.89 10.68
C ILE A 113 7.00 0.79 9.73
N GLN A 114 8.06 1.55 9.99
CA GLN A 114 9.31 1.38 9.26
C GLN A 114 9.94 0.03 9.65
N PHE A 115 10.15 -0.82 8.65
CA PHE A 115 10.77 -2.14 8.85
C PHE A 115 12.24 -2.15 8.45
N SER A 116 12.59 -1.49 7.34
CA SER A 116 13.97 -1.34 6.90
C SER A 116 14.19 0.01 6.19
N LYS A 117 15.39 0.24 5.65
CA LYS A 117 15.70 1.46 4.89
C LYS A 117 14.81 1.63 3.65
N GLY A 118 14.32 0.53 3.07
CA GLY A 118 13.51 0.52 1.86
C GLY A 118 12.22 -0.28 2.00
N SER A 119 11.71 -0.48 3.23
CA SER A 119 10.49 -1.24 3.47
C SER A 119 9.65 -0.62 4.59
N VAL A 120 8.35 -0.55 4.35
CA VAL A 120 7.33 -0.05 5.28
C VAL A 120 6.20 -1.06 5.39
N ILE A 121 5.80 -1.35 6.61
CA ILE A 121 4.67 -2.22 6.93
C ILE A 121 3.46 -1.38 7.32
N PHE A 122 2.31 -1.78 6.77
CA PHE A 122 1.01 -1.20 7.05
C PHE A 122 0.09 -2.26 7.61
N GLN A 123 -0.71 -1.92 8.62
CA GLN A 123 -1.79 -2.79 9.08
C GLN A 123 -3.04 -2.56 8.24
N LEU A 124 -3.70 -3.63 7.84
CA LEU A 124 -4.99 -3.60 7.15
C LEU A 124 -6.13 -3.64 8.14
N ARG A 125 -7.31 -3.19 7.73
CA ARG A 125 -8.51 -3.18 8.59
C ARG A 125 -8.95 -4.57 9.01
N ASP A 126 -8.63 -5.59 8.21
CA ASP A 126 -8.87 -6.99 8.52
C ASP A 126 -7.78 -7.63 9.40
N GLY A 127 -6.81 -6.84 9.87
CA GLY A 127 -5.76 -7.27 10.79
C GLY A 127 -4.49 -7.79 10.11
N ARG A 128 -4.51 -8.03 8.79
CA ARG A 128 -3.32 -8.43 8.03
C ARG A 128 -2.28 -7.31 7.97
N LEU A 129 -1.06 -7.68 7.58
CA LEU A 129 0.00 -6.72 7.33
C LEU A 129 0.27 -6.63 5.83
N ALA A 130 0.62 -5.45 5.34
CA ALA A 130 1.03 -5.24 3.96
C ALA A 130 2.39 -4.56 3.92
N GLU A 131 3.26 -5.05 3.05
CA GLU A 131 4.59 -4.50 2.84
C GLU A 131 4.62 -3.66 1.57
N MET A 132 5.18 -2.46 1.70
CA MET A 132 5.56 -1.61 0.58
C MET A 132 7.07 -1.45 0.53
N GLN A 133 7.66 -1.64 -0.65
CA GLN A 133 9.10 -1.64 -0.84
C GLN A 133 9.54 -0.55 -1.81
N LEU A 134 10.71 0.02 -1.51
CA LEU A 134 11.41 0.96 -2.36
C LEU A 134 12.20 0.19 -3.43
N ILE A 135 11.87 0.44 -4.70
CA ILE A 135 12.60 -0.08 -5.86
C ILE A 135 13.67 0.95 -6.29
N GLU A 136 14.68 0.48 -7.01
CA GLU A 136 15.87 1.23 -7.48
C GLU A 136 15.61 2.64 -8.03
N LYS A 137 14.42 2.91 -8.60
CA LYS A 137 14.03 4.22 -9.15
C LYS A 137 13.44 5.20 -8.12
N ARG A 138 13.55 4.92 -6.81
CA ARG A 138 12.83 5.64 -5.74
C ARG A 138 11.30 5.55 -5.87
N GLU A 139 10.85 4.47 -6.48
CA GLU A 139 9.43 4.14 -6.63
C GLU A 139 9.04 3.20 -5.51
N TRP A 140 7.95 3.51 -4.82
CA TRP A 140 7.40 2.65 -3.78
C TRP A 140 6.30 1.82 -4.37
N VAL A 141 6.40 0.50 -4.19
CA VAL A 141 5.39 -0.42 -4.69
C VAL A 141 4.93 -1.35 -3.60
N TRP A 142 3.64 -1.68 -3.62
CA TRP A 142 3.13 -2.78 -2.83
C TRP A 142 3.81 -4.07 -3.24
N SER A 143 4.37 -4.78 -2.27
CA SER A 143 5.16 -5.99 -2.48
C SER A 143 4.32 -7.23 -2.17
N GLN A 144 3.73 -7.27 -0.98
CA GLN A 144 2.96 -8.43 -0.51
C GLN A 144 1.97 -8.09 0.61
N ILE A 145 0.96 -8.93 0.78
CA ILE A 145 0.10 -8.97 1.97
C ILE A 145 0.46 -10.22 2.78
N ILE A 146 0.84 -10.00 4.03
CA ILE A 146 1.24 -11.01 5.00
C ILE A 146 0.00 -11.35 5.85
N GLY A 147 -0.45 -12.60 5.74
CA GLY A 147 -1.52 -13.12 6.59
C GLY A 147 -1.12 -13.12 8.06
N THR A 148 -2.08 -12.81 8.94
CA THR A 148 -1.91 -12.91 10.40
C THR A 148 -2.90 -13.95 10.94
N PRO A 149 -2.57 -14.71 12.00
CA PRO A 149 -3.49 -15.71 12.57
C PRO A 149 -4.85 -15.15 13.02
N ALA A 150 -4.92 -13.85 13.34
CA ALA A 150 -6.16 -13.16 13.70
C ALA A 150 -7.08 -12.84 12.50
N SER A 151 -6.59 -12.99 11.28
CA SER A 151 -7.33 -12.70 10.06
C SER A 151 -8.14 -13.94 9.64
N LEU A 152 -9.46 -13.77 9.52
CA LEU A 152 -10.35 -14.77 8.91
C LEU A 152 -10.11 -14.93 7.39
N CYS A 153 -9.30 -14.06 6.80
CA CYS A 153 -8.80 -14.14 5.44
C CYS A 153 -7.51 -14.94 5.41
N SER A 154 -7.62 -16.26 5.29
CA SER A 154 -6.49 -17.19 5.41
C SER A 154 -6.52 -18.28 4.34
N GLU A 155 -5.56 -18.20 3.41
CA GLU A 155 -4.76 -19.27 2.79
C GLU A 155 -3.53 -18.52 2.24
N ASN A 156 -2.24 -18.77 2.53
CA ASN A 156 -1.53 -19.83 3.23
C ASN A 156 -0.30 -19.22 3.95
N TYR A 157 -0.17 -19.44 5.25
CA TYR A 157 1.08 -19.22 5.99
C TYR A 157 1.94 -20.47 5.78
N TRP A 158 2.67 -20.52 4.65
CA TRP A 158 3.64 -21.57 4.31
C TRP A 158 3.09 -23.00 4.38
N SER A 159 2.88 -23.65 3.23
CA SER A 159 2.69 -25.11 3.17
C SER A 159 3.89 -25.79 3.84
N THR A 160 3.74 -26.12 5.11
CA THR A 160 4.73 -26.83 5.89
C THR A 160 4.38 -28.29 5.71
N GLU A 161 5.03 -28.95 4.74
CA GLU A 161 5.03 -30.41 4.66
C GLU A 161 5.67 -30.95 5.95
N PRO A 162 4.95 -31.68 6.81
CA PRO A 162 5.60 -32.37 7.91
C PRO A 162 6.39 -33.54 7.34
N TYR A 163 7.69 -33.54 7.56
CA TYR A 163 8.56 -34.69 7.30
C TYR A 163 7.93 -35.96 7.88
N LYS A 164 7.60 -36.93 7.03
CA LYS A 164 7.32 -38.30 7.48
C LYS A 164 8.63 -38.91 7.94
N LEU A 165 8.82 -39.02 9.25
CA LEU A 165 9.77 -39.97 9.82
C LEU A 165 9.13 -41.36 9.70
N SER A 166 9.67 -42.19 8.81
CA SER A 166 9.46 -43.65 8.81
C SER A 166 10.48 -44.32 9.70
#